data_AF-A0AA36I4Z6-F1
#
_entry.id   AF-A0AA36I4Z6-F1
#
_cell.length_a   1.000
_cell.length_b   1.000
_cell.length_c   1.000
_cell.angle_alpha   90.00
_cell.angle_beta   90.00
_cell.angle_gamma   90.00
#
_symmetry.space_group_name_H-M   'P 1'
#
loop_
_entity.id
_entity.type
_entity.pdbx_description
1 polymer ?
#
loop_
_entity_poly.entity_id
_entity_poly.type
_entity_poly.pdbx_seq_one_letter_code
_entity_poly.pdbx_strand_id
1 'polypeptide(L)'
;MAIHFLPDVFGTHKKWTKECAESGQVPNMTWCPKALMDWGLLSNYYNQRVLDLIYSAGGNADFPNAIYIDAVDLKGLIRTGTDKINPKAALAGDSHGAEGYAYAATLVAANVRRLCRSGCEAQLAMAEAARNAHPLSLWEDPAHGRSLERREGDGPDGVAGV
;
A
#
# COMPACT_ATOMS: atom_id res chain seq x y z
N MET A 1 9.41 -0.65 -6.88
CA MET A 1 8.64 -1.28 -7.96
C MET A 1 7.58 -0.27 -8.41
N ALA A 2 7.76 0.37 -9.56
CA ALA A 2 6.78 1.31 -10.09
C ALA A 2 5.92 0.55 -11.12
N ILE A 3 4.63 0.37 -10.83
CA ILE A 3 3.68 -0.21 -11.78
C ILE A 3 3.35 0.89 -12.78
N HIS A 4 3.88 0.79 -14.00
CA HIS A 4 3.62 1.77 -15.05
C HIS A 4 2.22 1.57 -15.63
N PHE A 5 1.31 2.48 -15.30
CA PHE A 5 -0.01 2.57 -15.93
C PHE A 5 0.10 3.27 -17.28
N LEU A 6 0.47 2.53 -18.32
CA LEU A 6 0.23 2.99 -19.68
C LEU A 6 -1.24 2.69 -20.01
N PRO A 7 -2.07 3.71 -20.36
CA PRO A 7 -3.43 3.46 -20.77
C PRO A 7 -3.44 2.61 -22.04
N ASP A 8 -4.25 1.55 -22.01
CA ASP A 8 -4.46 0.64 -23.13
C ASP A 8 -5.29 1.35 -24.22
N VAL A 9 -4.60 1.79 -25.27
CA VAL A 9 -5.23 2.33 -26.49
C VAL A 9 -5.39 1.23 -27.56
N PHE A 10 -5.02 -0.04 -27.29
CA PHE A 10 -4.83 -1.06 -28.34
C PHE A 10 -5.28 -2.49 -27.96
N GLY A 11 -6.53 -2.64 -27.51
CA GLY A 11 -7.47 -3.63 -28.05
C GLY A 11 -7.16 -5.15 -28.01
N THR A 12 -6.29 -5.69 -27.15
CA THR A 12 -5.99 -7.14 -27.14
C THR A 12 -5.89 -7.80 -25.75
N HIS A 13 -6.98 -7.76 -24.97
CA HIS A 13 -7.04 -8.22 -23.57
C HIS A 13 -6.96 -9.74 -23.26
N LYS A 14 -6.85 -10.65 -24.24
CA LYS A 14 -6.79 -12.10 -23.94
C LYS A 14 -5.41 -12.66 -23.60
N LYS A 15 -4.32 -11.96 -23.99
CA LYS A 15 -2.94 -12.42 -23.72
C LYS A 15 -2.41 -12.06 -22.33
N TRP A 16 -3.06 -11.09 -21.67
CA TRP A 16 -2.48 -10.42 -20.51
C TRP A 16 -2.67 -11.16 -19.19
N THR A 17 -3.58 -12.12 -19.03
CA THR A 17 -3.88 -12.65 -17.68
C THR A 17 -2.72 -13.44 -17.06
N LYS A 18 -2.01 -14.25 -17.85
CA LYS A 18 -0.81 -14.97 -17.36
C LYS A 18 0.39 -14.02 -17.24
N GLU A 19 0.57 -13.15 -18.23
CA GLU A 19 1.66 -12.16 -18.26
C GLU A 19 1.55 -11.14 -17.12
N CYS A 20 0.34 -10.76 -16.72
CA CYS A 20 0.04 -9.78 -15.66
C CYS A 20 0.37 -10.31 -14.26
N ALA A 21 0.01 -11.56 -13.97
CA ALA A 21 0.36 -12.20 -12.71
C ALA A 21 1.88 -12.35 -12.55
N GLU A 22 2.55 -12.76 -13.63
CA GLU A 22 4.01 -12.86 -13.70
C GLU A 22 4.68 -11.48 -13.63
N SER A 23 4.14 -10.46 -14.31
CA SER A 23 4.68 -9.08 -14.34
C SER A 23 4.50 -8.35 -13.02
N GLY A 24 3.41 -8.61 -12.30
CA GLY A 24 3.17 -8.01 -10.99
C GLY A 24 4.22 -8.42 -9.96
N GLN A 25 4.95 -9.52 -10.21
CA GLN A 25 5.95 -10.04 -9.29
C GLN A 25 5.38 -10.12 -7.86
N VAL A 26 4.17 -10.65 -7.73
CA VAL A 26 3.53 -10.91 -6.44
C VAL A 26 3.55 -12.43 -6.23
N PRO A 27 4.13 -12.95 -5.14
CA PRO A 27 4.16 -14.38 -4.86
C PRO A 27 2.74 -14.98 -4.86
N ASN A 28 2.59 -16.14 -5.49
CA ASN A 28 1.35 -16.92 -5.51
C ASN A 28 0.11 -16.22 -6.10
N MET A 29 0.27 -15.06 -6.75
CA MET A 29 -0.82 -14.39 -7.43
C MET A 29 -1.22 -15.18 -8.69
N THR A 30 -2.45 -15.68 -8.72
CA THR A 30 -3.01 -16.44 -9.85
C THR A 30 -4.05 -15.66 -10.64
N TRP A 31 -4.45 -14.50 -10.14
CA TRP A 31 -5.41 -13.59 -10.74
C TRP A 31 -4.71 -12.38 -11.39
N CYS A 32 -5.37 -11.80 -12.40
CA CYS A 32 -4.98 -10.51 -12.95
C CYS A 32 -6.08 -9.46 -12.67
N PRO A 33 -5.73 -8.34 -12.01
CA PRO A 33 -6.63 -7.21 -11.80
C PRO A 33 -7.28 -6.74 -13.10
N LYS A 34 -8.63 -6.70 -13.13
CA LYS A 34 -9.40 -6.32 -14.33
C LYS A 34 -9.59 -4.81 -14.45
N ALA A 35 -9.58 -4.08 -13.34
CA ALA A 35 -9.71 -2.63 -13.32
C ALA A 35 -8.45 -1.96 -12.78
N LEU A 36 -8.17 -0.74 -13.22
CA LEU A 36 -7.09 0.09 -12.66
C LEU A 36 -7.22 0.28 -11.15
N MET A 37 -8.45 0.35 -10.65
CA MET A 37 -8.70 0.45 -9.21
C MET A 37 -8.29 -0.81 -8.45
N ASP A 38 -8.43 -2.00 -9.03
CA ASP A 38 -7.96 -3.24 -8.39
C ASP A 38 -6.43 -3.20 -8.20
N TRP A 39 -5.70 -2.67 -9.18
CA TRP A 39 -4.27 -2.41 -9.08
C TRP A 39 -3.93 -1.35 -8.04
N GLY A 40 -4.66 -0.24 -8.00
CA GLY A 40 -4.43 0.82 -7.03
C GLY A 40 -4.61 0.34 -5.58
N LEU A 41 -5.67 -0.43 -5.31
CA LEU A 41 -5.93 -1.03 -4.00
C LEU A 41 -4.84 -2.03 -3.60
N LEU A 42 -4.40 -2.88 -4.54
CA LEU A 42 -3.31 -3.84 -4.30
C LEU A 42 -1.97 -3.14 -4.05
N SER A 43 -1.67 -2.11 -4.83
CA SER A 43 -0.47 -1.27 -4.65
C SER A 43 -0.46 -0.62 -3.26
N ASN A 44 -1.59 -0.03 -2.85
CA ASN A 44 -1.76 0.54 -1.52
C ASN A 44 -1.57 -0.49 -0.40
N TYR A 45 -2.07 -1.72 -0.57
CA TYR A 45 -1.91 -2.81 0.40
C TYR A 45 -0.43 -3.12 0.70
N TYR A 46 0.45 -3.00 -0.30
CA TYR A 46 1.89 -3.17 -0.11
C TYR A 46 2.58 -1.88 0.34
N ASN A 47 2.15 -0.72 -0.16
CA ASN A 47 2.72 0.58 0.23
C ASN A 47 2.57 0.84 1.73
N GLN A 48 1.45 0.46 2.36
CA GLN A 48 1.27 0.64 3.82
C GLN A 48 2.42 0.02 4.63
N ARG A 49 3.00 -1.11 4.20
CA ARG A 49 4.11 -1.76 4.92
C ARG A 49 5.36 -0.91 4.92
N VAL A 50 5.74 -0.40 3.75
CA VAL A 50 6.96 0.41 3.60
C VAL A 50 6.78 1.73 4.34
N LEU A 51 5.60 2.34 4.25
CA LEU A 51 5.27 3.57 4.97
C LEU A 51 5.32 3.37 6.50
N ASP A 52 4.77 2.27 6.99
CA ASP A 52 4.76 1.95 8.41
C ASP A 52 6.15 1.58 8.95
N LEU A 53 6.94 0.86 8.15
CA LEU A 53 8.33 0.55 8.45
C LEU A 53 9.18 1.82 8.58
N ILE A 54 9.09 2.72 7.60
CA ILE A 54 9.86 3.99 7.60
C ILE A 54 9.47 4.84 8.82
N TYR A 55 8.18 4.90 9.14
CA TYR A 55 7.73 5.58 10.35
C TYR A 55 8.30 4.98 11.64
N SER A 56 8.23 3.65 11.74
CA SER A 56 8.69 2.90 12.90
C SER A 56 10.21 2.98 13.09
N ALA A 57 10.96 3.23 12.02
CA ALA A 57 12.39 3.48 12.08
C ALA A 57 12.78 4.79 12.80
N GLY A 58 11.81 5.64 13.15
CA GLY A 58 12.01 6.77 14.07
C GLY A 58 12.99 7.84 13.57
N GLY A 59 13.13 7.99 12.24
CA GLY A 59 14.06 8.94 11.62
C GLY A 59 15.36 8.30 11.08
N ASN A 60 15.56 7.00 11.28
CA ASN A 60 16.68 6.25 10.66
C ASN A 60 16.38 5.83 9.20
N ALA A 61 15.21 6.17 8.69
CA ALA A 61 14.81 5.93 7.32
C ALA A 61 14.08 7.16 6.76
N ASP A 62 14.19 7.36 5.45
CA ASP A 62 13.53 8.43 4.72
C ASP A 62 12.37 7.88 3.90
N PHE A 63 11.31 8.68 3.77
CA PHE A 63 10.28 8.43 2.76
C PHE A 63 10.88 8.62 1.37
N PRO A 64 10.46 7.83 0.37
CA PRO A 64 10.96 8.00 -0.98
C PRO A 64 10.56 9.38 -1.53
N ASN A 65 11.45 9.97 -2.34
CA ASN A 65 11.27 11.32 -2.90
C ASN A 65 10.00 11.46 -3.76
N ALA A 66 9.48 10.35 -4.29
CA ALA A 66 8.22 10.30 -4.99
C ALA A 66 7.40 9.11 -4.48
N ILE A 67 6.15 9.38 -4.10
CA ILE A 67 5.17 8.37 -3.72
C ILE A 67 3.97 8.56 -4.64
N TYR A 68 3.63 7.53 -5.41
CA TYR A 68 2.42 7.49 -6.21
C TYR A 68 1.39 6.64 -5.48
N ILE A 69 0.28 7.26 -5.12
CA ILE A 69 -0.79 6.67 -4.33
C ILE A 69 -2.10 6.85 -5.08
N ASP A 70 -2.87 5.77 -5.18
CA ASP A 70 -4.22 5.77 -5.73
C ASP A 70 -5.26 5.70 -4.61
N ALA A 71 -6.53 5.94 -4.94
CA ALA A 71 -7.67 5.71 -4.04
C ALA A 71 -7.50 6.33 -2.64
N VAL A 72 -7.09 7.60 -2.58
CA VAL A 72 -7.06 8.39 -1.34
C VAL A 72 -8.50 8.76 -0.96
N ASP A 73 -8.90 8.39 0.25
CA ASP A 73 -10.21 8.63 0.83
C ASP A 73 -10.17 9.81 1.83
N LEU A 74 -11.32 10.11 2.43
CA LEU A 74 -11.49 11.10 3.49
C LEU A 74 -10.41 10.97 4.57
N LYS A 75 -9.97 12.11 5.09
CA LYS A 75 -8.89 12.23 6.08
C LYS A 75 -7.51 11.71 5.62
N GLY A 76 -7.33 11.51 4.30
CA GLY A 76 -6.05 11.10 3.73
C GLY A 76 -5.71 9.64 4.01
N LEU A 77 -6.74 8.79 4.11
CA LEU A 77 -6.58 7.34 4.16
C LEU A 77 -6.29 6.82 2.75
N ILE A 78 -5.40 5.84 2.63
CA ILE A 78 -5.29 5.07 1.40
C ILE A 78 -6.12 3.82 1.56
N ARG A 79 -6.98 3.53 0.58
CA ARG A 79 -7.79 2.30 0.60
C ARG A 79 -6.87 1.11 0.30
N THR A 80 -6.86 0.15 1.20
CA THR A 80 -6.07 -1.10 1.07
C THR A 80 -6.98 -2.31 0.89
N GLY A 81 -8.24 -2.18 1.32
CA GLY A 81 -9.30 -3.17 1.17
C GLY A 81 -9.69 -3.45 -0.27
N THR A 82 -10.68 -4.30 -0.44
CA THR A 82 -11.15 -4.75 -1.76
C THR A 82 -12.34 -3.95 -2.28
N ASP A 83 -12.98 -3.14 -1.44
CA ASP A 83 -14.12 -2.33 -1.86
C ASP A 83 -13.69 -1.20 -2.79
N LYS A 84 -14.26 -1.28 -3.99
CA LYS A 84 -14.16 -0.31 -5.06
C LYS A 84 -14.90 0.98 -4.71
N ILE A 85 -14.36 2.12 -5.14
CA ILE A 85 -15.07 3.40 -5.14
C ILE A 85 -16.23 3.31 -6.14
N ASN A 86 -17.47 3.55 -5.68
CA ASN A 86 -18.70 3.44 -6.48
C ASN A 86 -18.88 2.04 -7.13
N PRO A 87 -18.99 0.97 -6.33
CA PRO A 87 -19.14 -0.36 -6.88
C PRO A 87 -20.52 -0.48 -7.56
N LYS A 88 -20.56 -0.98 -8.81
CA LYS A 88 -21.84 -1.29 -9.48
C LYS A 88 -22.62 -2.42 -8.77
N ALA A 89 -21.94 -3.22 -7.95
CA ALA A 89 -22.50 -4.17 -7.00
C ALA A 89 -21.50 -4.34 -5.84
N ALA A 90 -21.96 -4.33 -4.59
CA ALA A 90 -21.11 -4.63 -3.44
C ALA A 90 -20.64 -6.09 -3.51
N LEU A 91 -19.37 -6.34 -3.26
CA LEU A 91 -18.85 -7.70 -3.11
C LEU A 91 -19.30 -8.20 -1.73
N ALA A 92 -20.30 -9.08 -1.70
CA ALA A 92 -20.78 -9.65 -0.46
C ALA A 92 -19.75 -10.66 0.10
N GLY A 93 -19.39 -10.50 1.38
CA GLY A 93 -18.63 -11.50 2.13
C GLY A 93 -17.13 -11.26 2.32
N ASP A 94 -16.59 -10.11 1.90
CA ASP A 94 -15.20 -9.76 2.19
C ASP A 94 -15.09 -8.98 3.51
N SER A 95 -14.47 -9.59 4.53
CA SER A 95 -14.24 -8.94 5.83
C SER A 95 -13.25 -7.78 5.77
N HIS A 96 -12.50 -7.66 4.67
CA HIS A 96 -11.49 -6.63 4.44
C HIS A 96 -11.88 -5.62 3.37
N GLY A 97 -13.17 -5.53 3.02
CA GLY A 97 -13.67 -4.60 2.00
C GLY A 97 -13.29 -3.14 2.26
N ALA A 98 -13.55 -2.65 3.47
CA ALA A 98 -13.41 -1.25 3.84
C ALA A 98 -12.07 -0.88 4.50
N GLU A 99 -11.07 -1.76 4.45
CA GLU A 99 -9.76 -1.53 5.07
C GLU A 99 -9.05 -0.32 4.44
N GLY A 100 -8.34 0.42 5.29
CA GLY A 100 -7.57 1.58 4.87
C GLY A 100 -6.45 1.89 5.85
N TYR A 101 -5.41 2.53 5.34
CA TYR A 101 -4.23 2.92 6.10
C TYR A 101 -4.12 4.43 6.23
N ALA A 102 -3.76 4.92 7.41
CA ALA A 102 -3.62 6.35 7.71
C ALA A 102 -2.41 7.02 7.05
N TYR A 103 -2.34 7.05 5.72
CA TYR A 103 -1.22 7.57 4.94
C TYR A 103 -0.85 9.02 5.29
N ALA A 104 -1.81 9.95 5.22
CA ALA A 104 -1.51 11.36 5.47
C ALA A 104 -1.06 11.58 6.92
N ALA A 105 -1.75 10.99 7.89
CA ALA A 105 -1.37 11.05 9.30
C ALA A 105 0.01 10.42 9.54
N THR A 106 0.36 9.37 8.79
CA THR A 106 1.65 8.70 8.85
C THR A 106 2.79 9.63 8.46
N LEU A 107 2.65 10.31 7.31
CA LEU A 107 3.63 11.27 6.84
C LEU A 107 3.72 12.49 7.77
N VAL A 108 2.58 13.00 8.24
CA VAL A 108 2.56 14.15 9.16
C VAL A 108 3.26 13.78 10.47
N ALA A 109 2.93 12.66 11.09
CA ALA A 109 3.55 12.22 12.34
C ALA A 109 5.06 12.04 12.16
N ALA A 110 5.50 11.43 11.07
CA ALA A 110 6.92 11.25 10.79
C ALA A 110 7.67 12.58 10.64
N ASN A 111 7.09 13.53 9.90
CA ASN A 111 7.68 14.85 9.72
C ASN A 111 7.69 15.66 11.02
N VAL A 112 6.64 15.57 11.84
CA VAL A 112 6.63 16.21 13.17
C VAL A 112 7.75 15.64 14.04
N ARG A 113 7.91 14.31 14.10
CA ARG A 113 9.01 13.67 14.84
C ARG A 113 10.39 14.10 14.35
N ARG A 114 10.58 14.23 13.03
CA ARG A 114 11.87 14.60 12.42
C ARG A 114 12.22 16.07 12.62
N LEU A 115 11.25 16.96 12.39
CA LEU A 115 11.50 18.39 12.28
C LEU A 115 11.30 19.12 13.61
N CYS A 116 10.43 18.60 14.48
CA CYS A 116 10.15 19.27 15.74
C CYS A 116 11.17 18.89 16.82
N ARG A 117 11.82 19.90 17.38
CA ARG A 117 12.79 19.73 18.47
C ARG A 117 12.16 19.85 19.86
N SER A 118 11.05 20.58 19.97
CA SER A 118 10.27 20.80 21.21
C SER A 118 8.94 21.50 20.91
N GLY A 119 7.88 21.24 21.66
CA GLY A 119 6.63 22.03 21.58
C GLY A 119 5.63 21.58 20.52
N CYS A 120 5.77 20.36 19.97
CA CYS A 120 4.82 19.78 19.00
C CYS A 120 4.09 18.55 19.53
N GLU A 121 4.05 18.35 20.85
CA GLU A 121 3.48 17.18 21.50
C GLU A 121 2.00 17.01 21.15
N ALA A 122 1.26 18.13 21.05
CA ALA A 122 -0.14 18.13 20.66
C ALA A 122 -0.33 17.69 19.18
N GLN A 123 0.47 18.21 18.26
CA GLN A 123 0.40 17.87 16.84
C GLN A 123 0.79 16.42 16.60
N LEU A 124 1.83 15.95 17.31
CA LEU A 124 2.23 14.56 17.27
C LEU A 124 1.10 13.67 17.81
N ALA A 125 0.54 13.99 18.98
CA ALA A 125 -0.57 13.23 19.57
C ALA A 125 -1.79 13.16 18.64
N MET A 126 -2.14 14.27 17.96
CA MET A 126 -3.22 14.28 16.98
C MET A 126 -2.93 13.37 15.77
N ALA A 127 -1.71 13.43 15.23
CA ALA A 127 -1.32 12.60 14.11
C ALA A 127 -1.29 11.11 14.50
N GLU A 128 -0.79 10.78 15.70
CA GLU A 128 -0.80 9.43 16.26
C GLU A 128 -2.22 8.90 16.49
N ALA A 129 -3.12 9.73 17.02
CA ALA A 129 -4.52 9.35 17.19
C ALA A 129 -5.18 9.01 15.85
N ALA A 130 -4.89 9.81 14.81
CA ALA A 130 -5.38 9.53 13.45
C ALA A 130 -4.77 8.25 12.85
N ARG A 131 -3.50 7.97 13.13
CA ARG A 131 -2.85 6.70 12.75
C ARG A 131 -3.48 5.49 13.44
N ASN A 132 -3.69 5.59 14.75
CA ASN A 132 -4.23 4.50 15.56
C ASN A 132 -5.68 4.15 15.20
N ALA A 133 -6.42 5.08 14.60
CA ALA A 133 -7.75 4.81 14.06
C ALA A 133 -7.73 3.92 12.80
N HIS A 134 -6.63 3.95 12.04
CA HIS A 134 -6.45 3.17 10.81
C HIS A 134 -5.00 2.66 10.72
N PRO A 135 -4.63 1.70 11.60
CA PRO A 135 -3.27 1.18 11.68
C PRO A 135 -2.92 0.32 10.46
N LEU A 136 -1.67 -0.15 10.40
CA LEU A 136 -1.27 -1.18 9.44
C LEU A 136 -2.18 -2.40 9.58
N SER A 137 -2.89 -2.75 8.52
CA SER A 137 -3.80 -3.90 8.47
C SER A 137 -3.41 -4.79 7.30
N LEU A 138 -2.96 -6.00 7.62
CA LEU A 138 -2.48 -7.00 6.66
C LEU A 138 -3.29 -8.28 6.83
N TRP A 139 -3.67 -8.89 5.71
CA TRP A 139 -4.35 -10.18 5.67
C TRP A 139 -3.85 -11.02 4.50
N GLU A 140 -4.06 -12.33 4.61
CA GLU A 140 -3.77 -13.28 3.52
C GLU A 140 -4.95 -13.35 2.56
N ASP A 141 -4.66 -13.10 1.29
CA ASP A 141 -5.51 -13.46 0.15
C ASP A 141 -4.61 -13.73 -1.08
N PRO A 142 -3.89 -14.87 -1.10
CA PRO A 142 -2.95 -15.19 -2.17
C PRO A 142 -3.61 -15.26 -3.55
N ALA A 143 -4.90 -15.63 -3.59
CA ALA A 143 -5.67 -15.68 -4.83
C ALA A 143 -5.69 -14.32 -5.54
N HIS A 144 -5.77 -13.22 -4.77
CA HIS A 144 -5.74 -11.85 -5.30
C HIS A 144 -4.42 -11.12 -4.98
N GLY A 145 -3.36 -11.88 -4.69
CA GLY A 145 -2.01 -11.34 -4.51
C GLY A 145 -1.79 -10.55 -3.22
N ARG A 146 -2.52 -10.82 -2.13
CA ARG A 146 -2.21 -10.25 -0.81
C ARG A 146 -1.53 -11.32 0.03
N SER A 147 -0.32 -11.04 0.48
CA SER A 147 0.51 -12.00 1.22
C SER A 147 1.14 -11.33 2.43
N LEU A 148 1.09 -11.93 3.61
CA LEU A 148 1.78 -11.48 4.83
C LEU A 148 3.29 -11.60 4.70
N GLU A 149 3.77 -12.63 4.01
CA GLU A 149 5.20 -12.87 3.82
C GLU A 149 5.89 -11.73 3.07
N ARG A 150 7.06 -11.33 3.56
CA ARG A 150 8.08 -10.70 2.72
C ARG A 150 8.66 -11.81 1.86
N ARG A 151 8.95 -11.54 0.59
CA ARG A 151 9.68 -12.49 -0.24
C ARG A 151 10.95 -12.92 0.50
N GLU A 152 11.18 -14.23 0.61
CA GLU A 152 12.50 -14.76 0.94
C GLU A 152 13.49 -14.19 -0.09
N GLY A 153 14.32 -13.25 0.36
CA GLY A 153 15.23 -12.46 -0.49
C GLY A 153 15.31 -10.96 -0.15
N ASP A 154 14.33 -10.40 0.56
CA ASP A 154 14.31 -8.97 0.97
C ASP A 154 14.78 -8.74 2.43
N GLY A 155 15.65 -9.62 2.94
CA GLY A 155 16.41 -9.40 4.18
C GLY A 155 17.70 -8.61 3.92
N PRO A 156 18.30 -7.96 4.95
CA PRO A 156 19.52 -7.16 4.81
C PRO A 156 20.77 -7.96 4.43
N ASP A 157 20.66 -9.27 4.21
CA ASP A 157 21.76 -10.19 3.89
C ASP A 157 22.10 -10.25 2.40
N GLY A 158 21.62 -9.28 1.61
CA GLY A 158 22.06 -9.03 0.22
C GLY A 158 23.46 -8.41 0.11
N VAL A 159 24.33 -8.56 1.12
CA VAL A 159 25.76 -8.26 1.03
C VAL A 159 26.52 -9.58 0.87
N ALA A 160 26.61 -10.03 -0.38
CA ALA A 160 27.71 -10.83 -0.88
C ALA A 160 28.15 -10.11 -2.16
N GLY A 161 29.36 -9.59 -2.33
CA GLY A 161 30.65 -9.66 -1.68
C GLY A 161 31.57 -8.73 -2.50
N VAL A 162 32.83 -8.63 -2.11
CA VAL A 162 33.92 -7.88 -2.78
C VAL A 162 33.84 -7.85 -4.31
#